data_AF-A0A5F5PS10-F1
#
_entry.id   AF-A0A5F5PS10-F1
#
_cell.length_a   1.000
_cell.length_b   1.000
_cell.length_c   1.000
_cell.angle_alpha   90.00
_cell.angle_beta   90.00
_cell.angle_gamma   90.00
#
_symmetry.space_group_name_H-M   'P 1'
#
loop_
_entity.id
_entity.type
_entity.pdbx_description
1 polymer ?
#
loop_
_entity_poly.entity_id
_entity_poly.type
_entity_poly.pdbx_seq_one_letter_code
_entity_poly.pdbx_strand_id
1 'polypeptide(L)'
;MAARKALIVLAHSERTSFNYAMKEAAVETLKRKGWEVAESDLYAMNFNPLISRKDISGKLKDPENFQYAVESTLAYKEGRLSPDIVAEQKKLEAADLVIFQFPLQWFGVPAILKGWFDRVLVGEFAYSFAALYEKGPFQSGTLHFCGFQVLEPQLTYSVLYLPKDTRIQILEGWKKRLENIWNETPLYFSPSSLFDLDFQAGFLLKKEVQEKQKNSKFGLSVGHHLGKSIPTDDQIKARK
;
A
#
# COMPACT_ATOMS: atom_id res chain seq x y z
N MET A 1 14.51 -19.46 13.35
CA MET A 1 13.75 -18.20 13.17
C MET A 1 12.36 -18.56 12.69
N ALA A 2 11.31 -17.86 13.14
CA ALA A 2 9.97 -18.06 12.58
C ALA A 2 9.97 -17.76 11.07
N ALA A 3 9.16 -18.49 10.31
CA ALA A 3 9.01 -18.24 8.88
C ALA A 3 8.41 -16.84 8.65
N ARG A 4 8.96 -16.09 7.69
CA ARG A 4 8.39 -14.80 7.28
C ARG A 4 7.05 -15.02 6.60
N LYS A 5 6.16 -14.04 6.70
CA LYS A 5 4.79 -14.12 6.17
C LYS A 5 4.57 -13.09 5.07
N ALA A 6 3.98 -13.52 3.97
CA ALA A 6 3.57 -12.65 2.88
C ALA A 6 2.06 -12.70 2.67
N LEU A 7 1.46 -11.55 2.37
CA LEU A 7 0.10 -11.41 1.87
C LEU A 7 0.15 -10.98 0.40
N ILE A 8 -0.55 -11.69 -0.47
CA ILE A 8 -0.71 -11.30 -1.87
C ILE A 8 -2.17 -10.93 -2.13
N VAL A 9 -2.41 -9.67 -2.45
CA VAL A 9 -3.74 -9.13 -2.80
C VAL A 9 -3.85 -9.05 -4.32
N LEU A 10 -4.71 -9.85 -4.92
CA LEU A 10 -4.94 -9.91 -6.37
C LEU A 10 -6.26 -9.22 -6.73
N ALA A 11 -6.19 -8.29 -7.67
CA ALA A 11 -7.35 -7.57 -8.19
C ALA A 11 -7.54 -7.82 -9.71
N HIS A 12 -7.84 -9.06 -10.08
CA HIS A 12 -8.18 -9.43 -11.46
C HIS A 12 -9.20 -10.58 -11.48
N SER A 13 -10.23 -10.52 -12.35
CA SER A 13 -11.30 -11.53 -12.40
C SER A 13 -10.87 -12.85 -13.04
N GLU A 14 -10.07 -12.76 -14.11
CA GLU A 14 -9.74 -13.93 -14.93
C GLU A 14 -8.52 -14.70 -14.42
N ARG A 15 -8.71 -16.01 -14.18
CA ARG A 15 -7.61 -16.95 -13.89
C ARG A 15 -6.66 -17.18 -15.07
N THR A 16 -7.11 -16.88 -16.28
CA THR A 16 -6.31 -16.95 -17.51
C THR A 16 -5.48 -15.69 -17.74
N SER A 17 -5.59 -14.68 -16.89
CA SER A 17 -4.86 -13.42 -17.03
C SER A 17 -3.37 -13.54 -16.67
N PHE A 18 -2.56 -12.65 -17.24
CA PHE A 18 -1.17 -12.53 -16.84
C PHE A 18 -1.00 -12.05 -15.40
N ASN A 19 -1.95 -11.28 -14.85
CA ASN A 19 -1.96 -10.91 -13.43
C ASN A 19 -2.08 -12.14 -12.52
N TYR A 20 -2.97 -13.08 -12.87
CA TYR A 20 -3.09 -14.34 -12.14
C TYR A 20 -1.80 -15.15 -12.23
N ALA A 21 -1.16 -15.21 -13.40
CA ALA A 21 0.14 -15.87 -13.57
C ALA A 21 1.26 -15.24 -12.72
N MET A 22 1.32 -13.90 -12.63
CA MET A 22 2.27 -13.19 -11.77
C MET A 22 2.03 -13.48 -10.28
N LYS A 23 0.76 -13.59 -9.86
CA LYS A 23 0.38 -14.00 -8.50
C LYS A 23 0.88 -15.42 -8.21
N GLU A 24 0.61 -16.38 -9.10
CA GLU A 24 1.05 -17.77 -8.93
C GLU A 24 2.57 -17.88 -8.85
N ALA A 25 3.29 -17.16 -9.72
CA ALA A 25 4.75 -17.10 -9.68
C ALA A 25 5.29 -16.56 -8.34
N ALA A 26 4.60 -15.57 -7.75
CA ALA A 26 4.94 -15.04 -6.45
C ALA A 26 4.70 -16.05 -5.31
N VAL A 27 3.52 -16.69 -5.29
CA VAL A 27 3.17 -17.74 -4.32
C VAL A 27 4.20 -18.88 -4.36
N GLU A 28 4.47 -19.41 -5.56
CA GLU A 28 5.42 -20.50 -5.78
C GLU A 28 6.81 -20.14 -5.23
N THR A 29 7.29 -18.95 -5.56
CA THR A 29 8.66 -18.54 -5.22
C THR A 29 8.83 -18.26 -3.73
N LEU A 30 7.90 -17.52 -3.13
CA LEU A 30 7.96 -17.20 -1.71
C LEU A 30 7.84 -18.48 -0.85
N LYS A 31 6.93 -19.40 -1.20
CA LYS A 31 6.83 -20.70 -0.51
C LYS A 31 8.13 -21.51 -0.64
N ARG A 32 8.75 -21.57 -1.83
CA ARG A 32 10.06 -22.23 -2.02
C ARG A 32 11.17 -21.61 -1.18
N LYS A 33 11.11 -20.31 -0.91
CA LYS A 33 12.06 -19.57 -0.05
C LYS A 33 11.71 -19.66 1.45
N GLY A 34 10.72 -20.47 1.83
CA GLY A 34 10.35 -20.73 3.22
C GLY A 34 9.40 -19.70 3.83
N TRP A 35 8.69 -18.92 3.01
CA TRP A 35 7.66 -17.99 3.49
C TRP A 35 6.32 -18.70 3.68
N GLU A 36 5.56 -18.28 4.70
CA GLU A 36 4.11 -18.51 4.74
C GLU A 36 3.44 -17.50 3.81
N VAL A 37 2.54 -17.95 2.94
CA VAL A 37 1.88 -17.07 1.97
C VAL A 37 0.37 -17.15 2.14
N ALA A 38 -0.25 -16.02 2.48
CA ALA A 38 -1.68 -15.80 2.46
C ALA A 38 -2.10 -15.05 1.18
N GLU A 39 -3.33 -15.27 0.75
CA GLU A 39 -3.88 -14.66 -0.46
C GLU A 39 -5.20 -13.95 -0.16
N SER A 40 -5.42 -12.84 -0.87
CA SER A 40 -6.70 -12.15 -0.99
C SER A 40 -6.99 -11.91 -2.48
N ASP A 41 -7.55 -12.92 -3.14
CA ASP A 41 -8.08 -12.81 -4.49
C ASP A 41 -9.46 -12.13 -4.42
N LEU A 42 -9.47 -10.81 -4.62
CA LEU A 42 -10.64 -9.98 -4.33
C LEU A 42 -11.85 -10.36 -5.17
N TYR A 43 -11.64 -10.77 -6.41
CA TYR A 43 -12.72 -11.23 -7.29
C TYR A 43 -13.20 -12.62 -6.89
N ALA A 44 -12.30 -13.57 -6.60
CA ALA A 44 -12.71 -14.89 -6.14
C ALA A 44 -13.44 -14.87 -4.79
N MET A 45 -13.13 -13.89 -3.94
CA MET A 45 -13.79 -13.66 -2.66
C MET A 45 -15.16 -12.97 -2.78
N ASN A 46 -15.53 -12.48 -3.96
CA ASN A 46 -16.65 -11.53 -4.14
C ASN A 46 -16.56 -10.37 -3.14
N PHE A 47 -15.37 -9.80 -2.97
CA PHE A 47 -15.14 -8.77 -1.96
C PHE A 47 -16.04 -7.55 -2.23
N ASN A 48 -16.80 -7.11 -1.22
CA ASN A 48 -17.59 -5.90 -1.31
C ASN A 48 -16.67 -4.66 -1.25
N PRO A 49 -16.58 -3.81 -2.29
CA PRO A 49 -15.68 -2.66 -2.28
C PRO A 49 -16.34 -1.38 -1.75
N LEU A 50 -17.61 -1.42 -1.36
CA LEU A 50 -18.36 -0.22 -0.99
C LEU A 50 -18.35 -0.03 0.53
N ILE A 51 -17.73 1.06 1.00
CA ILE A 51 -17.86 1.50 2.38
C ILE A 51 -19.33 1.81 2.69
N SER A 52 -19.83 1.32 3.82
CA SER A 52 -21.20 1.65 4.25
C SER A 52 -21.40 1.39 5.74
N ARG A 53 -22.57 1.79 6.26
CA ARG A 53 -22.97 1.47 7.64
C ARG A 53 -22.98 -0.05 7.93
N LYS A 54 -23.08 -0.90 6.89
CA LYS A 54 -23.05 -2.35 7.01
C LYS A 54 -21.68 -2.90 7.41
N ASP A 55 -20.63 -2.09 7.32
CA ASP A 55 -19.30 -2.43 7.82
C ASP A 55 -19.22 -2.46 9.35
N ILE A 56 -20.26 -2.00 10.03
CA ILE A 56 -20.29 -1.80 11.47
C ILE A 56 -21.49 -2.53 12.03
N SER A 57 -21.23 -3.46 12.95
CA SER A 57 -22.26 -4.12 13.74
C SER A 57 -22.57 -3.36 15.03
N GLY A 58 -23.75 -3.61 15.59
CA GLY A 58 -24.17 -2.99 16.84
C GLY A 58 -24.61 -1.53 16.72
N LYS A 59 -24.55 -0.80 17.83
CA LYS A 59 -25.05 0.58 17.93
C LYS A 59 -24.04 1.58 17.36
N LEU A 60 -24.50 2.45 16.47
CA LEU A 60 -23.74 3.62 15.99
C LEU A 60 -23.76 4.73 17.03
N LYS A 61 -22.69 5.52 17.11
CA LYS A 61 -22.58 6.66 18.02
C LYS A 61 -23.57 7.78 17.65
N ASP A 62 -23.63 8.13 16.37
CA ASP A 62 -24.53 9.15 15.83
C ASP A 62 -25.25 8.63 14.56
N PRO A 63 -26.40 7.94 14.72
CA PRO A 63 -27.09 7.35 13.61
C PRO A 63 -27.76 8.38 12.67
N GLU A 64 -28.01 9.60 13.14
CA GLU A 64 -28.67 10.65 12.35
C GLU A 64 -27.65 11.44 11.52
N ASN A 65 -26.39 11.55 11.98
CA ASN A 65 -25.30 12.19 11.26
C ASN A 65 -24.10 11.24 11.10
N PHE A 66 -24.27 10.23 10.25
CA PHE A 66 -23.27 9.18 10.06
C PHE A 66 -21.94 9.72 9.50
N GLN A 67 -20.85 9.50 10.22
CA GLN A 67 -19.50 9.79 9.76
C GLN A 67 -18.68 8.51 9.75
N TYR A 68 -18.42 7.96 8.55
CA TYR A 68 -17.75 6.67 8.40
C TYR A 68 -16.43 6.60 9.16
N ALA A 69 -15.56 7.61 9.02
CA ALA A 69 -14.25 7.62 9.67
C ALA A 69 -14.33 7.55 11.20
N VAL A 70 -15.31 8.22 11.82
CA VAL A 70 -15.51 8.21 13.28
C VAL A 70 -16.09 6.87 13.73
N GLU A 71 -17.13 6.42 13.05
CA GLU A 71 -17.87 5.21 13.41
C GLU A 71 -17.04 3.94 13.18
N SER A 72 -16.29 3.85 12.07
CA SER A 72 -15.44 2.69 11.77
C SER A 72 -14.25 2.59 12.72
N THR A 73 -13.64 3.73 13.08
CA THR A 73 -12.57 3.78 14.09
C THR A 73 -13.08 3.31 15.46
N LEU A 74 -14.27 3.75 15.87
CA LEU A 74 -14.89 3.28 17.12
C LEU A 74 -15.22 1.79 17.03
N ALA A 75 -15.79 1.34 15.91
CA ALA A 75 -16.10 -0.06 15.68
C ALA A 75 -14.86 -0.96 15.71
N TYR A 76 -13.72 -0.49 15.21
CA TYR A 76 -12.45 -1.20 15.35
C TYR A 76 -12.06 -1.38 16.81
N LYS A 77 -12.04 -0.28 17.59
CA LYS A 77 -11.68 -0.31 19.03
C LYS A 77 -12.58 -1.22 19.85
N GLU A 78 -13.85 -1.33 19.47
CA GLU A 78 -14.86 -2.12 20.18
C GLU A 78 -15.05 -3.52 19.58
N GLY A 79 -14.29 -3.92 18.55
CA GLY A 79 -14.40 -5.23 17.92
C GLY A 79 -15.72 -5.48 17.17
N ARG A 80 -16.32 -4.42 16.61
CA ARG A 80 -17.62 -4.42 15.94
C ARG A 80 -17.56 -4.29 14.41
N LEU A 81 -16.37 -4.25 13.83
CA LEU A 81 -16.23 -4.26 12.37
C LEU A 81 -16.80 -5.53 11.75
N SER A 82 -17.26 -5.42 10.51
CA SER A 82 -17.78 -6.54 9.73
C SER A 82 -16.73 -7.68 9.65
N PRO A 83 -17.15 -8.96 9.76
CA PRO A 83 -16.22 -10.09 9.81
C PRO A 83 -15.27 -10.20 8.62
N ASP A 84 -15.70 -9.80 7.42
CA ASP A 84 -14.88 -9.78 6.21
C ASP A 84 -13.74 -8.76 6.30
N ILE A 85 -14.00 -7.58 6.89
CA ILE A 85 -12.96 -6.57 7.16
C ILE A 85 -11.96 -7.12 8.18
N VAL A 86 -12.44 -7.67 9.29
CA VAL A 86 -11.59 -8.23 10.35
C VAL A 86 -10.71 -9.37 9.82
N ALA A 87 -11.22 -10.20 8.91
CA ALA A 87 -10.44 -11.25 8.28
C ALA A 87 -9.25 -10.71 7.47
N GLU A 88 -9.46 -9.63 6.72
CA GLU A 88 -8.39 -8.98 5.95
C GLU A 88 -7.38 -8.24 6.85
N GLN A 89 -7.85 -7.60 7.92
CA GLN A 89 -6.99 -6.96 8.92
C GLN A 89 -6.04 -7.98 9.58
N LYS A 90 -6.55 -9.17 9.94
CA LYS A 90 -5.72 -10.26 10.49
C LYS A 90 -4.62 -10.72 9.55
N LYS A 91 -4.89 -10.76 8.23
CA LYS A 91 -3.87 -11.10 7.23
C LYS A 91 -2.79 -10.02 7.18
N LEU A 92 -3.17 -8.75 7.26
CA LEU A 92 -2.24 -7.62 7.29
C LEU A 92 -1.38 -7.63 8.57
N GLU A 93 -1.96 -7.84 9.74
CA GLU A 93 -1.24 -7.93 11.01
C GLU A 93 -0.20 -9.06 11.02
N ALA A 94 -0.50 -10.16 10.35
CA ALA A 94 0.39 -11.30 10.25
C ALA A 94 1.52 -11.10 9.23
N ALA A 95 1.34 -10.25 8.22
CA ALA A 95 2.23 -10.17 7.07
C ALA A 95 3.45 -9.27 7.32
N ASP A 96 4.63 -9.79 6.99
CA ASP A 96 5.86 -8.99 6.88
C ASP A 96 5.92 -8.28 5.52
N LEU A 97 5.46 -8.95 4.46
CA LEU A 97 5.46 -8.45 3.08
C LEU A 97 4.03 -8.44 2.52
N VAL A 98 3.62 -7.34 1.89
CA VAL A 98 2.34 -7.26 1.16
C VAL A 98 2.60 -6.97 -0.32
N ILE A 99 2.11 -7.82 -1.21
CA ILE A 99 2.19 -7.66 -2.66
C ILE A 99 0.80 -7.34 -3.21
N PHE A 100 0.69 -6.20 -3.89
CA PHE A 100 -0.53 -5.83 -4.62
C PHE A 100 -0.37 -6.13 -6.10
N GLN A 101 -1.08 -7.14 -6.60
CA GLN A 101 -1.08 -7.55 -8.00
C GLN A 101 -2.34 -7.05 -8.71
N PHE A 102 -2.20 -6.15 -9.68
CA PHE A 102 -3.33 -5.58 -10.39
C PHE A 102 -2.96 -5.06 -11.79
N PRO A 103 -3.91 -5.03 -12.74
CA PRO A 103 -3.77 -4.26 -13.96
C PRO A 103 -3.97 -2.77 -13.67
N LEU A 104 -3.13 -1.90 -14.24
CA LEU A 104 -3.37 -0.46 -14.20
C LEU A 104 -4.69 -0.13 -14.93
N GLN A 105 -5.63 0.50 -14.24
CA GLN A 105 -6.92 0.91 -14.79
C GLN A 105 -7.11 2.39 -14.53
N TRP A 106 -7.35 3.18 -15.58
CA TRP A 106 -7.53 4.64 -15.48
C TRP A 106 -6.45 5.34 -14.63
N PHE A 107 -5.18 5.01 -14.88
CA PHE A 107 -4.02 5.55 -14.15
C PHE A 107 -4.01 5.26 -12.63
N GLY A 108 -4.74 4.23 -12.19
CA GLY A 108 -4.79 3.82 -10.79
C GLY A 108 -5.03 2.32 -10.59
N VAL A 109 -5.35 1.98 -9.35
CA VAL A 109 -5.76 0.62 -8.96
C VAL A 109 -7.19 0.33 -9.42
N PRO A 110 -7.55 -0.94 -9.69
CA PRO A 110 -8.94 -1.33 -9.92
C PRO A 110 -9.86 -0.90 -8.78
N ALA A 111 -11.11 -0.56 -9.09
CA ALA A 111 -12.09 -0.09 -8.10
C ALA A 111 -12.27 -1.06 -6.92
N ILE A 112 -12.20 -2.38 -7.16
CA ILE A 112 -12.31 -3.38 -6.10
C ILE A 112 -11.14 -3.31 -5.10
N LEU A 113 -9.93 -3.01 -5.59
CA LEU A 113 -8.75 -2.83 -4.75
C LEU A 113 -8.80 -1.49 -4.02
N LYS A 114 -9.31 -0.43 -4.67
CA LYS A 114 -9.56 0.85 -3.99
C LYS A 114 -10.54 0.68 -2.84
N GLY A 115 -11.64 -0.03 -3.06
CA GLY A 115 -12.62 -0.34 -2.03
C GLY A 115 -12.08 -1.23 -0.90
N TRP A 116 -11.15 -2.13 -1.23
CA TRP A 116 -10.42 -2.90 -0.22
C TRP A 116 -9.59 -1.99 0.69
N PHE A 117 -8.86 -1.02 0.14
CA PHE A 117 -8.17 -0.02 0.97
C PHE A 117 -9.15 0.76 1.86
N ASP A 118 -10.26 1.23 1.29
CA ASP A 118 -11.22 2.09 2.00
C ASP A 118 -11.92 1.38 3.16
N ARG A 119 -12.20 0.07 3.03
CA ARG A 119 -12.87 -0.73 4.06
C ARG A 119 -11.89 -1.33 5.07
N VAL A 120 -10.68 -1.72 4.65
CA VAL A 120 -9.74 -2.48 5.50
C VAL A 120 -8.79 -1.57 6.26
N LEU A 121 -8.31 -0.49 5.65
CA LEU A 121 -7.36 0.44 6.27
C LEU A 121 -8.08 1.47 7.15
N VAL A 122 -8.73 0.98 8.20
CA VAL A 122 -9.48 1.77 9.17
C VAL A 122 -8.55 2.58 10.08
N GLY A 123 -9.01 3.75 10.54
CA GLY A 123 -8.31 4.54 11.53
C GLY A 123 -8.07 3.75 12.83
N GLU A 124 -6.94 4.01 13.47
CA GLU A 124 -6.39 3.31 14.64
C GLU A 124 -5.96 1.86 14.40
N PHE A 125 -6.33 1.27 13.25
CA PHE A 125 -5.75 0.02 12.74
C PHE A 125 -4.54 0.32 11.83
N ALA A 126 -4.78 0.97 10.68
CA ALA A 126 -3.75 1.17 9.66
C ALA A 126 -3.01 2.51 9.80
N TYR A 127 -3.64 3.49 10.44
CA TYR A 127 -3.06 4.82 10.66
C TYR A 127 -3.68 5.46 11.90
N SER A 128 -2.97 6.36 12.58
CA SER A 128 -3.52 7.20 13.65
C SER A 128 -2.97 8.61 13.53
N PHE A 129 -3.71 9.63 13.98
CA PHE A 129 -3.19 11.00 13.98
C PHE A 129 -1.93 11.12 14.86
N ALA A 130 -1.84 10.40 15.97
CA ALA A 130 -0.64 10.34 16.80
C ALA A 130 0.57 9.73 16.05
N ALA A 131 0.39 8.58 15.40
CA ALA A 131 1.44 7.96 14.59
C ALA A 131 1.75 8.78 13.33
N LEU A 132 0.80 9.57 12.82
CA LEU A 132 1.00 10.57 11.78
C LEU A 132 1.94 11.69 12.27
N TYR A 133 2.01 12.00 13.56
CA TYR A 133 2.96 12.99 14.09
C TYR A 133 4.35 12.41 14.40
N GLU A 134 4.45 11.10 14.70
CA GLU A 134 5.76 10.46 14.94
C GLU A 134 6.39 9.91 13.65
N LYS A 135 5.58 9.37 12.74
CA LYS A 135 5.99 8.69 11.50
C LYS A 135 5.64 9.47 10.23
N GLY A 136 4.98 10.62 10.36
CA GLY A 136 4.71 11.65 9.34
C GLY A 136 4.69 11.20 7.89
N PRO A 137 3.50 10.81 7.44
CA PRO A 137 3.17 10.81 6.05
C PRO A 137 1.99 11.75 5.80
N PHE A 138 2.23 13.06 5.78
CA PHE A 138 1.46 13.88 4.85
C PHE A 138 2.24 13.84 3.54
N GLN A 139 1.56 13.53 2.42
CA GLN A 139 2.03 13.77 1.04
C GLN A 139 2.69 12.61 0.25
N SER A 140 2.55 11.34 0.64
CA SER A 140 2.81 10.22 -0.31
C SER A 140 1.97 8.96 -0.09
N GLY A 141 0.98 8.78 -0.96
CA GLY A 141 0.28 7.51 -1.26
C GLY A 141 -0.39 6.76 -0.10
N THR A 142 -1.32 5.86 -0.41
CA THR A 142 -2.02 5.03 0.60
C THR A 142 -1.07 4.20 1.47
N LEU A 143 0.02 3.67 0.88
CA LEU A 143 0.90 2.71 1.56
C LEU A 143 1.85 3.37 2.55
N HIS A 144 2.61 4.38 2.12
CA HIS A 144 3.52 5.07 3.01
C HIS A 144 2.75 5.85 4.10
N PHE A 145 1.52 6.30 3.81
CA PHE A 145 0.59 6.81 4.81
C PHE A 145 0.32 5.85 5.98
N CYS A 146 0.23 4.56 5.69
CA CYS A 146 0.03 3.52 6.71
C CYS A 146 1.36 3.03 7.33
N GLY A 147 2.48 3.72 7.05
CA GLY A 147 3.80 3.39 7.60
C GLY A 147 4.55 2.28 6.85
N PHE A 148 4.07 1.83 5.69
CA PHE A 148 4.81 0.86 4.89
C PHE A 148 6.13 1.43 4.37
N GLN A 149 7.16 0.59 4.38
CA GLN A 149 8.34 0.75 3.53
C GLN A 149 7.96 0.26 2.13
N VAL A 150 7.95 1.15 1.14
CA VAL A 150 7.52 0.82 -0.23
C VAL A 150 8.74 0.48 -1.07
N LEU A 151 8.82 -0.74 -1.60
CA LEU A 151 9.89 -1.18 -2.50
C LEU A 151 9.65 -0.68 -3.94
N GLU A 152 10.65 -0.84 -4.82
CA GLU A 152 10.50 -0.50 -6.24
C GLU A 152 9.30 -1.24 -6.87
N PRO A 153 8.42 -0.58 -7.63
CA PRO A 153 7.29 -1.26 -8.25
C PRO A 153 7.75 -2.23 -9.37
N GLN A 154 7.13 -3.41 -9.43
CA GLN A 154 7.33 -4.34 -10.55
C GLN A 154 6.45 -3.90 -11.74
N LEU A 155 7.01 -3.08 -12.64
CA LEU A 155 6.27 -2.52 -13.78
C LEU A 155 6.40 -3.41 -15.02
N THR A 156 5.27 -3.92 -15.52
CA THR A 156 5.20 -4.73 -16.75
C THR A 156 4.35 -4.02 -17.79
N TYR A 157 5.00 -3.32 -18.72
CA TYR A 157 4.31 -2.51 -19.73
C TYR A 157 3.81 -3.36 -20.92
N SER A 158 2.66 -2.94 -21.48
CA SER A 158 2.15 -3.42 -22.77
C SER A 158 2.07 -4.94 -22.91
N VAL A 159 1.79 -5.65 -21.81
CA VAL A 159 1.88 -7.12 -21.71
C VAL A 159 1.07 -7.88 -22.77
N LEU A 160 -0.04 -7.28 -23.22
CA LEU A 160 -0.91 -7.82 -24.27
C LEU A 160 -0.21 -7.99 -25.62
N TYR A 161 0.81 -7.18 -25.90
CA TYR A 161 1.52 -7.15 -27.18
C TYR A 161 2.86 -7.90 -27.14
N LEU A 162 3.25 -8.44 -25.99
CA LEU A 162 4.54 -9.12 -25.85
C LEU A 162 4.46 -10.55 -26.37
N PRO A 163 5.51 -11.07 -27.05
CA PRO A 163 5.63 -12.48 -27.42
C PRO A 163 5.54 -13.41 -26.21
N LYS A 164 5.13 -14.67 -26.46
CA LYS A 164 5.01 -15.70 -25.40
C LYS A 164 6.30 -15.85 -24.59
N ASP A 165 7.43 -15.96 -25.27
CA ASP A 165 8.72 -16.17 -24.61
C ASP A 165 9.11 -14.97 -23.75
N THR A 166 8.83 -13.75 -24.19
CA THR A 166 9.03 -12.53 -23.39
C THR A 166 8.18 -12.54 -22.13
N ARG A 167 6.91 -12.97 -22.21
CA ARG A 167 6.03 -13.10 -21.04
C ARG A 167 6.56 -14.15 -20.05
N ILE A 168 7.13 -15.26 -20.54
CA ILE A 168 7.79 -16.26 -19.70
C ILE A 168 9.01 -15.65 -18.99
N GLN A 169 9.85 -14.89 -19.70
CA GLN A 169 11.01 -14.22 -19.10
C GLN A 169 10.62 -13.19 -18.04
N ILE A 170 9.50 -12.47 -18.22
CA ILE A 170 8.97 -11.56 -17.20
C ILE A 170 8.60 -12.31 -15.92
N LEU A 171 7.93 -13.46 -16.05
CA LEU A 171 7.59 -14.31 -14.89
C LEU A 171 8.85 -14.78 -14.19
N GLU A 172 9.85 -15.27 -14.92
CA GLU A 172 11.12 -15.73 -14.33
C GLU A 172 11.92 -14.59 -13.69
N GLY A 173 11.94 -13.41 -14.30
CA GLY A 173 12.54 -12.20 -13.71
C GLY A 173 11.84 -11.79 -12.40
N TRP A 174 10.51 -11.88 -12.36
CA TRP A 174 9.73 -11.62 -11.15
C TRP A 174 10.04 -12.62 -10.03
N LYS A 175 10.09 -13.92 -10.35
CA LYS A 175 10.52 -14.97 -9.40
C LYS A 175 11.92 -14.67 -8.87
N LYS A 176 12.88 -14.38 -9.74
CA LYS A 176 14.26 -14.09 -9.35
C LYS A 176 14.37 -12.92 -8.38
N ARG A 177 13.60 -11.85 -8.60
CA ARG A 177 13.54 -10.70 -7.68
C ARG A 177 13.02 -11.11 -6.30
N LEU A 178 11.94 -11.89 -6.27
CA LEU A 178 11.31 -12.37 -5.04
C LEU A 178 12.21 -13.22 -4.15
N GLU A 179 13.25 -13.84 -4.71
CA GLU A 179 14.20 -14.63 -3.91
C GLU A 179 14.94 -13.82 -2.85
N ASN A 180 15.13 -12.51 -3.06
CA ASN A 180 15.86 -11.62 -2.15
C ASN A 180 15.11 -10.30 -1.87
N ILE A 181 13.79 -10.25 -2.14
CA ILE A 181 12.97 -9.04 -2.05
C ILE A 181 13.07 -8.33 -0.69
N TRP A 182 13.23 -9.09 0.40
CA TRP A 182 13.32 -8.54 1.75
C TRP A 182 14.57 -7.68 2.00
N ASN A 183 15.62 -7.88 1.21
CA ASN A 183 16.89 -7.19 1.37
C ASN A 183 16.99 -5.93 0.48
N GLU A 184 15.94 -5.62 -0.28
CA GLU A 184 15.93 -4.44 -1.14
C GLU A 184 15.84 -3.14 -0.32
N THR A 185 16.55 -2.11 -0.78
CA THR A 185 16.39 -0.75 -0.27
C THR A 185 15.01 -0.22 -0.71
N PRO A 186 14.20 0.34 0.21
CA PRO A 186 12.92 0.94 -0.17
C PRO A 186 13.08 2.26 -0.92
N LEU A 187 12.01 2.70 -1.57
CA LEU A 187 11.88 4.03 -2.15
C LEU A 187 12.04 5.10 -1.06
N TYR A 188 12.53 6.27 -1.49
CA TYR A 188 12.66 7.41 -0.60
C TYR A 188 11.35 8.17 -0.47
N PHE A 189 11.02 8.53 0.76
CA PHE A 189 9.98 9.50 1.08
C PHE A 189 10.56 10.53 2.05
N SER A 190 10.09 11.77 1.97
CA SER A 190 10.50 12.83 2.88
C SER A 190 10.16 12.42 4.32
N PRO A 191 11.14 12.28 5.22
CA PRO A 191 10.88 11.87 6.59
C PRO A 191 9.99 12.88 7.33
N SER A 192 9.14 12.36 8.21
CA SER A 192 8.30 13.14 9.14
C SER A 192 9.05 14.21 9.92
N SER A 193 10.28 13.89 10.33
CA SER A 193 11.15 14.75 11.12
C SER A 193 11.52 16.07 10.43
N LEU A 194 11.30 16.17 9.12
CA LEU A 194 11.50 17.39 8.35
C LEU A 194 10.37 18.42 8.51
N PHE A 195 9.23 18.04 9.10
CA PHE A 195 8.02 18.86 9.21
C PHE A 195 7.75 19.27 10.67
N ASP A 196 7.12 20.42 10.85
CA ASP A 196 6.54 20.86 12.11
C ASP A 196 5.14 20.26 12.23
N LEU A 197 5.07 19.16 12.97
CA LEU A 197 3.93 18.24 13.03
C LEU A 197 2.93 18.67 14.09
N ASP A 198 2.41 19.89 13.95
CA ASP A 198 1.39 20.46 14.83
C ASP A 198 0.39 21.36 14.06
N PHE A 199 -0.81 21.52 14.63
CA PHE A 199 -1.89 22.28 14.01
C PHE A 199 -1.59 23.79 13.92
N GLN A 200 -0.78 24.34 14.82
CA GLN A 200 -0.46 25.78 14.83
C GLN A 200 0.59 26.11 13.76
N ALA A 201 1.57 25.25 13.55
CA ALA A 201 2.57 25.35 12.49
C ALA A 201 2.03 24.92 11.11
N GLY A 202 0.85 24.29 11.07
CA GLY A 202 0.17 23.95 9.83
C GLY A 202 0.81 22.79 9.07
N PHE A 203 1.55 21.90 9.75
CA PHE A 203 2.20 20.73 9.13
C PHE A 203 3.21 21.08 8.04
N LEU A 204 3.83 22.27 8.14
CA LEU A 204 4.76 22.78 7.14
C LEU A 204 6.16 22.19 7.31
N LEU A 205 6.94 22.24 6.23
CA LEU A 205 8.36 21.88 6.28
C LEU A 205 9.09 22.84 7.24
N LYS A 206 9.95 22.34 8.11
CA LYS A 206 10.73 23.16 9.05
C LYS A 206 11.53 24.24 8.35
N LYS A 207 11.61 25.43 8.94
CA LYS A 207 12.35 26.57 8.37
C LYS A 207 13.82 26.23 8.06
N GLU A 208 14.51 25.54 8.95
CA GLU A 208 15.90 25.10 8.73
C GLU A 208 16.06 24.14 7.53
N VAL A 209 15.05 23.32 7.25
CA VAL A 209 15.04 22.41 6.09
C VAL A 209 14.76 23.20 4.83
N GLN A 210 13.82 24.15 4.88
CA GLN A 210 13.56 25.08 3.76
C GLN A 210 14.82 25.85 3.35
N GLU A 211 15.54 26.42 4.32
CA GLU A 211 16.79 27.16 4.07
C GLU A 211 17.86 26.28 3.43
N LYS A 212 18.09 25.07 3.97
CA LYS A 212 19.02 24.09 3.37
C LYS A 212 18.62 23.75 1.94
N GLN A 213 17.33 23.66 1.67
CA GLN A 213 16.84 23.32 0.34
C GLN A 213 17.03 24.44 -0.67
N LYS A 214 17.11 25.72 -0.30
CA LYS A 214 17.22 26.85 -1.27
C LYS A 214 18.37 26.68 -2.28
N ASN A 215 19.47 26.07 -1.86
CA ASN A 215 20.64 25.85 -2.71
C ASN A 215 20.60 24.52 -3.49
N SER A 216 19.57 23.69 -3.30
CA SER A 216 19.40 22.42 -4.02
C SER A 216 18.75 22.65 -5.38
N LYS A 217 19.29 21.98 -6.41
CA LYS A 217 18.71 21.93 -7.77
C LYS A 217 17.41 21.13 -7.81
N PHE A 218 17.31 20.09 -6.98
CA PHE A 218 16.17 19.17 -6.96
C PHE A 218 15.33 19.36 -5.69
N GLY A 219 14.04 19.06 -5.80
CA GLY A 219 13.17 18.90 -4.64
C GLY A 219 13.47 17.61 -3.87
N LEU A 220 12.69 17.34 -2.83
CA LEU A 220 12.91 16.17 -1.96
C LEU A 220 12.33 14.88 -2.55
N SER A 221 11.17 14.96 -3.20
CA SER A 221 10.44 13.86 -3.83
C SER A 221 9.41 14.39 -4.84
N VAL A 222 8.64 13.52 -5.49
CA VAL A 222 7.53 13.94 -6.39
C VAL A 222 6.52 14.84 -5.66
N GLY A 223 6.04 14.43 -4.49
CA GLY A 223 5.07 15.20 -3.69
C GLY A 223 5.68 16.44 -3.03
N HIS A 224 6.99 16.42 -2.76
CA HIS A 224 7.73 17.52 -2.14
C HIS A 224 8.76 18.12 -3.10
N HIS A 225 8.31 18.48 -4.31
CA HIS A 225 9.21 19.02 -5.33
C HIS A 225 9.64 20.47 -5.06
N LEU A 226 8.93 21.20 -4.17
CA LEU A 226 9.27 22.56 -3.71
C LEU A 226 9.47 23.56 -4.87
N GLY A 227 8.71 23.41 -5.96
CA GLY A 227 8.85 24.23 -7.17
C GLY A 227 10.12 23.98 -7.99
N LYS A 228 10.89 22.93 -7.67
CA LYS A 228 12.16 22.58 -8.32
C LYS A 228 12.03 21.35 -9.22
N SER A 229 13.14 20.95 -9.84
CA SER A 229 13.21 19.69 -10.58
C SER A 229 12.95 18.50 -9.65
N ILE A 230 12.12 17.56 -10.11
CA ILE A 230 11.87 16.32 -9.38
C ILE A 230 13.11 15.40 -9.49
N PRO A 231 13.54 14.73 -8.41
CA PRO A 231 14.57 13.70 -8.49
C PRO A 231 14.18 12.60 -9.49
N THR A 232 15.13 12.18 -10.34
CA THR A 232 14.87 11.16 -11.36
C THR A 232 14.37 9.86 -10.72
N ASP A 233 13.31 9.28 -11.31
CA ASP A 233 12.73 7.99 -10.91
C ASP A 233 12.36 7.87 -9.42
N ASP A 234 12.05 8.97 -8.73
CA ASP A 234 11.79 9.01 -7.29
C ASP A 234 10.74 8.00 -6.78
N GLN A 235 9.76 7.64 -7.62
CA GLN A 235 8.71 6.66 -7.30
C GLN A 235 8.84 5.33 -8.08
N ILE A 236 9.99 5.11 -8.73
CA ILE A 236 10.27 3.94 -9.56
C ILE A 236 11.56 3.24 -9.09
N LYS A 237 12.58 3.99 -8.66
CA LYS A 237 13.89 3.49 -8.25
C LYS A 237 14.29 3.96 -6.86
N ALA A 238 14.83 3.04 -6.08
CA ALA A 238 15.42 3.37 -4.79
C ALA A 238 16.69 4.20 -5.01
N ARG A 239 17.02 5.06 -4.03
CA ARG A 239 18.27 5.82 -4.06
C ARG A 239 19.45 4.87 -3.91
N LYS A 240 20.49 5.10 -4.70
CA LYS A 240 21.79 4.41 -4.58
C LYS A 240 22.58 4.95 -3.38
#